data_AF-A0A0L6Z8V8-F1
#
_entry.id   AF-A0A0L6Z8V8-F1
#
_cell.length_a   1.000
_cell.length_b   1.000
_cell.length_c   1.000
_cell.angle_alpha   90.00
_cell.angle_beta   90.00
_cell.angle_gamma   90.00
#
_symmetry.space_group_name_H-M   'P 1'
#
loop_
_entity.id
_entity.type
_entity.pdbx_description
1 polymer ?
#
loop_
_entity_poly.entity_id
_entity_poly.type
_entity_poly.pdbx_seq_one_letter_code
_entity_poly.pdbx_strand_id
1 'polypeptide(L)' 'MFKTDKFKGTLTSSDEGEMKWIDRNSLSDYTLVSDFMDLLKVFDSDFYSEFMYERNKSGEDWLIRLY' A
#
# COMPACT_ATOMS: atom_id res chain seq x y z
N MET A 1 -9.60 5.64 0.94
CA MET A 1 -8.12 5.76 0.96
C MET A 1 -7.72 7.23 0.99
N PHE A 2 -6.58 7.60 1.60
CA PHE A 2 -6.14 9.01 1.73
C PHE A 2 -4.74 9.22 1.12
N LYS A 3 -4.55 10.29 0.32
CA LYS A 3 -3.27 10.70 -0.29
C LYS A 3 -3.09 12.21 -0.10
N THR A 4 -1.86 12.65 0.17
CA THR A 4 -1.52 14.08 0.28
C THR A 4 -0.11 14.33 -0.23
N ASP A 5 0.11 15.53 -0.75
CA ASP A 5 1.41 16.12 -1.08
C ASP A 5 1.78 17.29 -0.15
N LYS A 6 0.88 17.65 0.79
CA LYS A 6 1.05 18.76 1.73
C LYS A 6 1.12 18.25 3.15
N PHE A 7 2.27 18.45 3.79
CA PHE A 7 2.53 18.10 5.18
C PHE A 7 3.57 19.07 5.78
N LYS A 8 3.62 19.15 7.12
CA LYS A 8 4.59 19.96 7.87
C LYS A 8 5.06 19.23 9.12
N GLY A 9 6.27 19.54 9.59
CA GLY A 9 6.90 18.91 10.76
C GLY A 9 8.12 18.08 10.38
N THR A 10 8.59 17.26 11.33
CA THR A 10 9.77 16.39 11.17
C THR A 10 9.34 14.93 11.25
N LEU A 11 9.74 14.11 10.27
CA LEU A 11 9.47 12.68 10.27
C LEU A 11 10.10 12.04 11.52
N THR A 12 9.30 11.33 12.30
CA THR A 12 9.71 10.75 13.59
C THR A 12 9.20 9.32 13.68
N SER A 13 10.09 8.39 14.02
CA SER A 13 9.75 6.99 14.27
C SER A 13 9.01 6.81 15.60
N SER A 14 8.33 5.68 15.78
CA SER A 14 7.63 5.33 17.01
C SER A 14 7.95 3.89 17.43
N ASP A 15 7.39 3.46 18.56
CA ASP A 15 7.52 2.07 19.04
C ASP A 15 6.87 1.05 18.07
N GLU A 16 5.99 1.50 17.16
CA GLU A 16 5.38 0.64 16.14
C GLU A 16 6.33 0.35 14.96
N GLY A 17 7.35 1.19 14.76
CA GLY A 17 8.31 0.99 13.68
C GLY A 17 9.08 2.23 13.26
N GLU A 18 10.09 1.98 12.41
CA GLU A 18 10.93 3.00 11.84
C GLU A 18 10.25 3.69 10.65
N MET A 19 10.25 5.03 10.65
CA MET A 19 9.68 5.83 9.58
C MET A 19 10.76 6.36 8.63
N LYS A 20 10.59 6.15 7.32
CA LYS A 20 11.53 6.56 6.27
C LYS A 20 10.83 7.24 5.11
N TRP A 21 11.48 8.25 4.55
CA TRP A 21 11.16 8.73 3.20
C TRP A 21 11.84 7.82 2.19
N ILE A 22 11.08 7.34 1.20
CA ILE A 22 11.56 6.44 0.16
C ILE A 22 11.22 7.05 -1.20
N ASP A 23 12.18 7.01 -2.12
CA ASP A 23 11.90 7.35 -3.52
C ASP A 23 10.96 6.28 -4.10
N ARG A 24 9.84 6.74 -4.66
CA ARG A 24 8.82 5.91 -5.27
C ARG A 24 9.38 4.90 -6.28
N ASN A 25 10.39 5.31 -7.06
CA ASN A 25 10.98 4.47 -8.10
C ASN A 25 11.86 3.36 -7.54
N SER A 26 12.28 3.47 -6.27
CA SER A 26 13.12 2.47 -5.59
C SER A 26 12.34 1.45 -4.77
N LEU A 27 11.00 1.56 -4.70
CA LEU A 27 10.19 0.68 -3.84
C LEU A 27 10.36 -0.81 -4.13
N SER A 28 10.62 -1.19 -5.39
CA SER A 28 10.88 -2.58 -5.79
C SER A 28 12.12 -3.18 -5.13
N ASP A 29 13.04 -2.34 -4.64
CA ASP A 29 14.31 -2.77 -4.07
C ASP A 29 14.18 -3.10 -2.56
N TYR A 30 13.02 -2.80 -1.96
CA TYR A 30 12.74 -3.02 -0.54
C TYR A 30 11.97 -4.32 -0.31
N THR A 31 12.14 -4.88 0.90
CA THR A 31 11.28 -5.97 1.38
C THR A 31 9.91 -5.40 1.76
N LEU A 32 8.99 -5.43 0.81
CA LEU A 32 7.60 -5.05 0.99
C LEU A 32 6.73 -6.28 1.28
N VAL A 33 5.56 -6.06 1.86
CA VAL A 33 4.51 -7.09 1.82
C VAL A 33 4.14 -7.35 0.36
N SER A 34 3.79 -8.61 0.04
CA SER A 34 3.60 -9.08 -1.33
C SER A 34 2.66 -8.21 -2.16
N ASP A 35 1.64 -7.65 -1.50
CA ASP A 35 0.49 -7.04 -2.14
C ASP A 35 0.56 -5.51 -2.12
N PHE A 36 1.66 -4.95 -1.62
CA PHE A 36 1.83 -3.51 -1.45
C PHE A 36 1.73 -2.77 -2.79
N MET A 37 2.32 -3.32 -3.85
CA MET A 37 2.28 -2.71 -5.18
C MET A 37 0.86 -2.70 -5.77
N ASP A 38 0.03 -3.70 -5.44
CA ASP A 38 -1.38 -3.70 -5.84
C ASP A 38 -2.19 -2.66 -5.06
N LEU A 39 -1.92 -2.50 -3.76
CA LEU A 39 -2.54 -1.47 -2.93
C LEU A 39 -2.29 -0.07 -3.49
N LEU A 40 -1.07 0.18 -3.97
CA LEU A 40 -0.69 1.44 -4.57
C LEU A 40 -1.49 1.80 -5.83
N LYS A 41 -1.99 0.81 -6.58
CA LYS A 41 -2.84 1.05 -7.76
C LYS A 41 -4.13 1.79 -7.40
N VAL A 42 -4.68 1.57 -6.21
CA VAL A 42 -5.88 2.28 -5.72
C VAL A 42 -5.60 3.76 -5.45
N PHE A 43 -4.35 4.13 -5.15
CA PHE A 43 -3.97 5.53 -4.94
C PHE A 43 -3.56 6.26 -6.22
N ASP A 44 -3.13 5.53 -7.23
CA ASP A 44 -2.56 6.08 -8.47
C ASP A 44 -3.54 6.01 -9.65
N SER A 45 -4.60 5.21 -9.55
CA SER A 45 -5.63 5.08 -10.57
C SER A 45 -6.92 5.79 -10.17
N ASP A 46 -7.56 6.47 -11.13
CA ASP A 46 -8.92 7.01 -10.96
C ASP A 46 -10.02 5.95 -11.11
N PHE A 47 -9.66 4.72 -11.51
CA PHE A 47 -10.61 3.63 -11.74
C PHE A 47 -10.89 2.78 -10.52
N TYR A 48 -10.03 2.86 -9.51
CA TYR A 48 -10.14 2.04 -8.31
C TYR A 48 -10.32 2.92 -7.08
N SER A 49 -11.21 2.51 -6.20
CA SER A 49 -11.50 3.14 -4.92
C SER A 49 -11.34 2.19 -3.74
N GLU A 50 -11.32 0.88 -3.99
CA GLU A 50 -11.24 -0.16 -2.96
C GLU A 50 -10.17 -1.22 -3.23
N PHE A 51 -9.62 -1.77 -2.15
CA PHE A 51 -8.72 -2.92 -2.14
C PHE A 51 -9.30 -3.95 -1.16
N MET A 52 -9.64 -5.14 -1.65
CA MET A 52 -10.29 -6.17 -0.84
C MET A 52 -9.57 -7.51 -0.92
N TYR A 53 -9.46 -8.18 0.23
CA TYR A 53 -9.09 -9.59 0.30
C TYR A 53 -10.35 -10.44 0.24
N GLU A 54 -10.44 -11.28 -0.77
CA GLU A 54 -11.54 -12.23 -0.93
C GLU A 54 -11.04 -13.65 -0.86
N ARG A 55 -11.85 -14.55 -0.31
CA ARG A 55 -11.55 -15.97 -0.37
C ARG A 55 -11.67 -16.48 -1.81
N ASN A 56 -10.71 -17.29 -2.23
CA ASN A 56 -10.82 -18.02 -3.48
C ASN A 56 -11.99 -19.02 -3.43
N LYS A 57 -12.32 -19.67 -4.55
CA LYS A 57 -13.45 -20.61 -4.62
C LYS A 57 -13.30 -21.82 -3.69
N SER A 58 -12.07 -22.24 -3.35
CA SER A 58 -11.85 -23.33 -2.40
C SER A 58 -11.91 -22.87 -0.93
N GLY A 59 -11.81 -21.56 -0.67
CA GLY A 59 -11.76 -20.97 0.67
C GLY A 59 -10.37 -21.00 1.32
N GLU A 60 -9.38 -21.61 0.67
CA GLU A 60 -8.07 -21.88 1.26
C GLU A 60 -7.13 -20.69 1.12
N ASP A 61 -7.20 -19.96 -0.01
CA ASP A 61 -6.37 -18.80 -0.28
C ASP A 61 -7.16 -17.50 -0.31
N TRP A 62 -6.41 -16.40 -0.19
CA TRP A 62 -6.90 -15.05 -0.40
C TRP A 62 -6.52 -14.55 -1.80
N LEU A 63 -7.45 -13.86 -2.44
CA LEU A 63 -7.28 -13.18 -3.70
C LEU A 63 -7.48 -11.68 -3.46
N ILE A 64 -6.63 -10.87 -4.08
CA ILE A 64 -6.81 -9.43 -4.10
C ILE A 64 -7.83 -9.08 -5.17
N ARG A 65 -8.81 -8.25 -4.82
CA ARG A 65 -9.67 -7.57 -5.80
C ARG A 65 -9.58 -6.07 -5.63
N LEU A 66 -9.45 -5.40 -6.76
CA LEU A 66 -9.50 -3.95 -6.88
C LEU A 66 -10.83 -3.59 -7.51
N TYR A 67 -11.54 -2.66 -6.88
CA TYR A 67 -12.84 -2.15 -7.32
C TYR A 67 -12.74 -0.64 -7.53
#